data_AF-A0A4Q0LNG9-F1
#
_entry.id   AF-A0A4Q0LNG9-F1
#
_cell.length_a   1.000
_cell.length_b   1.000
_cell.length_c   1.000
_cell.angle_alpha   90.00
_cell.angle_beta   90.00
_cell.angle_gamma   90.00
#
_symmetry.space_group_name_H-M   'P 1'
#
loop_
_entity.id
_entity.type
_entity.pdbx_description
1 polymer ?
#
loop_
_entity_poly.entity_id
_entity_poly.type
_entity_poly.pdbx_seq_one_letter_code
_entity_poly.pdbx_strand_id
1 'polypeptide(L)'
;MLRLIDMHGIEILTTKNQSYSKEFKQRTIEQAIFGNKPYLQLSLELGFKSIGMLNNWIREYKKNGYNVIIKQKGRPARDQRKAEISQGTGERDPAAERRK
;
A
#
# COMPACT_ATOMS: atom_id res chain seq x y z
N MET A 1 -5.51 8.92 17.21
CA MET A 1 -6.68 8.06 17.47
C MET A 1 -7.91 8.87 17.83
N LEU A 2 -7.86 9.81 18.79
CA LEU A 2 -9.01 10.67 19.15
C LEU A 2 -9.65 11.37 17.94
N ARG A 3 -8.85 12.06 17.10
CA ARG A 3 -9.34 12.76 15.89
C ARG A 3 -10.12 11.90 14.89
N LEU A 4 -9.88 10.59 14.84
CA LEU A 4 -10.61 9.69 13.94
C LEU A 4 -12.00 9.38 14.51
N ILE A 5 -12.07 9.18 15.83
CA ILE A 5 -13.33 9.00 16.57
C ILE A 5 -14.14 10.30 16.54
N ASP A 6 -13.49 11.45 16.67
CA ASP A 6 -14.17 12.75 16.65
C ASP A 6 -14.87 13.01 15.30
N MET A 7 -14.32 12.51 14.19
CA MET A 7 -14.88 12.72 12.86
C MET A 7 -15.85 11.64 12.39
N HIS A 8 -15.59 10.37 12.71
CA HIS A 8 -16.35 9.22 12.18
C HIS A 8 -17.09 8.44 13.27
N GLY A 9 -17.00 8.87 14.53
CA GLY A 9 -17.54 8.17 15.68
C GLY A 9 -16.75 6.91 16.06
N ILE A 10 -17.25 6.21 17.07
CA ILE A 10 -16.65 4.96 17.57
C ILE A 10 -16.83 3.81 16.58
N GLU A 11 -17.85 3.88 15.72
CA GLU A 11 -18.22 2.82 14.76
C GLU A 11 -17.08 2.42 13.83
N ILE A 12 -16.21 3.38 13.48
CA ILE A 12 -15.05 3.13 12.63
C ILE A 12 -14.09 2.12 13.26
N LEU A 13 -13.98 2.09 14.60
CA LEU A 13 -13.12 1.15 15.31
C LEU A 13 -13.75 -0.24 15.37
N THR A 14 -15.07 -0.30 15.51
CA THR A 14 -15.86 -1.53 15.65
C THR A 14 -16.04 -2.29 14.33
N THR A 15 -15.93 -1.61 13.19
CA THR A 15 -16.15 -2.30 11.90
C THR A 15 -15.05 -3.33 11.63
N LYS A 16 -15.43 -4.57 11.30
CA LYS A 16 -14.49 -5.62 10.86
C LYS A 16 -13.82 -5.24 9.53
N ASN A 17 -12.76 -5.97 9.16
CA ASN A 17 -11.92 -5.77 7.97
C ASN A 17 -12.70 -5.20 6.77
N GLN A 18 -12.56 -3.89 6.56
CA GLN A 18 -13.22 -3.19 5.47
C GLN A 18 -12.62 -3.64 4.14
N SER A 19 -13.48 -4.10 3.24
CA SER A 19 -13.09 -4.40 1.87
C SER A 19 -13.31 -3.15 1.02
N TYR A 20 -12.22 -2.60 0.49
CA TYR A 20 -12.29 -1.42 -0.37
C TYR A 20 -12.40 -1.83 -1.83
N SER A 21 -13.33 -1.21 -2.54
CA SER A 21 -13.51 -1.40 -3.98
C SER A 21 -12.28 -0.93 -4.75
N LYS A 22 -12.15 -1.44 -5.98
CA LYS A 22 -11.05 -1.10 -6.88
C LYS A 22 -10.97 0.40 -7.16
N GLU A 23 -12.11 0.97 -7.51
CA GLU A 23 -12.28 2.39 -7.79
C GLU A 23 -11.94 3.26 -6.57
N PHE A 24 -12.34 2.82 -5.37
CA PHE A 24 -12.05 3.56 -4.15
C PHE A 24 -10.55 3.62 -3.87
N LYS A 25 -9.84 2.49 -3.99
CA LYS A 25 -8.38 2.44 -3.82
C LYS A 25 -7.68 3.35 -4.83
N GLN A 26 -8.14 3.34 -6.07
CA GLN A 26 -7.58 4.15 -7.14
C GLN A 26 -7.75 5.65 -6.86
N ARG A 27 -8.98 6.09 -6.59
CA ARG A 27 -9.28 7.50 -6.25
C ARG A 27 -8.46 7.97 -5.04
N THR A 28 -8.32 7.10 -4.05
CA THR A 28 -7.50 7.39 -2.86
C THR A 28 -6.03 7.60 -3.23
N ILE A 29 -5.46 6.73 -4.09
CA ILE A 29 -4.07 6.84 -4.53
C ILE A 29 -3.87 8.08 -5.40
N GLU A 30 -4.80 8.37 -6.33
CA GLU A 30 -4.78 9.59 -7.14
C GLU A 30 -4.80 10.83 -6.25
N GLN A 31 -5.69 10.90 -5.26
CA GLN A 31 -5.71 11.99 -4.28
C GLN A 31 -4.44 12.05 -3.44
N ALA A 32 -3.79 10.94 -3.15
CA ALA A 32 -2.53 10.93 -2.41
C ALA A 32 -1.35 11.42 -3.25
N ILE A 33 -1.33 11.14 -4.56
CA ILE A 33 -0.25 11.51 -5.47
C ILE A 33 -0.41 12.95 -5.99
N PHE A 34 -1.63 13.32 -6.38
CA PHE A 34 -1.93 14.63 -6.97
C PHE A 34 -2.43 15.64 -5.95
N GLY A 35 -2.93 15.19 -4.80
CA GLY A 35 -3.44 16.08 -3.77
C GLY A 35 -2.32 16.78 -3.02
N ASN A 36 -2.60 18.00 -2.58
CA ASN A 36 -1.72 18.77 -1.71
C ASN A 36 -1.92 18.45 -0.20
N LYS A 37 -2.67 17.39 0.11
CA LYS A 37 -2.99 17.01 1.49
C LYS A 37 -1.96 16.00 2.01
N PRO A 38 -1.53 16.11 3.28
CA PRO A 38 -0.68 15.10 3.88
C PRO A 38 -1.43 13.77 4.03
N TYR A 39 -0.72 12.65 3.87
CA TYR A 39 -1.31 11.30 3.97
C TYR A 39 -2.05 11.05 5.28
N LEU A 40 -1.62 11.70 6.37
CA LEU A 40 -2.29 11.61 7.66
C LEU A 40 -3.69 12.21 7.61
N GLN A 41 -3.82 13.39 7.01
CA GLN A 41 -5.11 14.07 6.88
C GLN A 41 -6.02 13.30 5.93
N LEU A 42 -5.50 12.84 4.79
CA LEU A 42 -6.26 12.01 3.84
C LEU A 42 -6.73 10.71 4.50
N SER A 43 -5.87 10.08 5.31
CA SER A 43 -6.21 8.88 6.08
C SER A 43 -7.33 9.13 7.10
N LEU A 44 -7.32 10.29 7.75
CA LEU A 44 -8.35 10.65 8.72
C LEU A 44 -9.67 10.99 8.02
N GLU A 45 -9.64 11.72 6.90
CA GLU A 45 -10.80 12.08 6.09
C GLU A 45 -11.50 10.85 5.51
N LEU A 46 -10.72 9.88 5.02
CA LEU A 46 -11.24 8.62 4.46
C LEU A 46 -11.55 7.55 5.51
N GLY A 47 -11.33 7.82 6.79
CA GLY A 47 -11.66 6.87 7.86
C GLY A 47 -10.71 5.67 7.98
N PHE A 48 -9.47 5.76 7.47
CA PHE A 48 -8.52 4.66 7.61
C PHE A 48 -8.05 4.52 9.06
N LYS A 49 -8.17 3.30 9.58
CA LYS A 49 -7.66 2.91 10.90
C LYS A 49 -6.15 3.12 11.05
N SER A 50 -5.42 3.10 9.94
CA SER A 50 -3.98 3.30 9.92
C SER A 50 -3.51 3.94 8.62
N ILE A 51 -2.65 4.95 8.76
CA ILE A 51 -1.92 5.58 7.65
C ILE A 51 -1.01 4.57 6.92
N GLY A 52 -0.60 3.50 7.60
CA GLY A 52 0.22 2.44 7.03
C GLY A 52 -0.48 1.73 5.87
N MET A 53 -1.82 1.66 5.90
CA MET A 53 -2.59 1.02 4.83
C MET A 53 -2.52 1.82 3.53
N LEU A 54 -2.66 3.14 3.63
CA LEU A 54 -2.50 4.07 2.51
C LEU A 54 -1.07 4.01 1.95
N ASN A 55 -0.06 4.04 2.83
CA ASN A 55 1.34 3.92 2.43
C ASN A 55 1.61 2.61 1.68
N ASN A 56 1.04 1.48 2.14
CA ASN A 56 1.21 0.20 1.47
C ASN A 56 0.61 0.24 0.06
N TRP A 57 -0.59 0.78 -0.10
CA TRP A 57 -1.22 0.91 -1.43
C TRP A 57 -0.42 1.79 -2.39
N ILE A 58 0.13 2.91 -1.91
CA ILE A 58 0.99 3.79 -2.73
C ILE A 58 2.27 3.05 -3.14
N ARG A 59 2.91 2.33 -2.22
CA ARG A 59 4.12 1.54 -2.51
C ARG A 59 3.84 0.48 -3.56
N GLU A 60 2.76 -0.26 -3.39
CA GLU A 60 2.35 -1.25 -4.37
C GLU A 60 2.05 -0.62 -5.72
N TYR A 61 1.35 0.53 -5.75
CA TYR A 61 1.02 1.25 -6.97
C TYR A 61 2.27 1.70 -7.73
N LYS A 62 3.29 2.18 -7.02
CA LYS A 62 4.60 2.50 -7.64
C LYS A 62 5.31 1.27 -8.20
N LYS A 63 5.16 0.10 -7.58
CA LYS A 63 5.84 -1.14 -8.00
C LYS A 63 5.16 -1.82 -9.19
N ASN A 64 3.83 -1.89 -9.21
CA ASN A 64 3.06 -2.69 -10.18
C ASN A 64 2.05 -1.86 -11.00
N GLY A 65 2.03 -0.53 -10.85
CA GLY A 65 1.04 0.35 -11.48
C GLY A 65 -0.39 0.04 -11.05
N TYR A 66 -1.33 0.08 -12.00
CA TYR A 66 -2.74 -0.25 -11.79
C TYR A 66 -3.00 -1.71 -11.38
N ASN A 67 -2.04 -2.61 -11.63
CA ASN A 67 -2.27 -4.05 -11.48
C ASN A 67 -2.42 -4.49 -10.00
N VAL A 68 -2.04 -3.61 -9.06
CA VAL A 68 -2.19 -3.80 -7.60
C VAL A 68 -3.63 -3.98 -7.17
N ILE A 69 -4.54 -3.31 -7.87
CA ILE A 69 -5.95 -3.28 -7.54
C ILE A 69 -6.61 -4.66 -7.81
N ILE A 70 -5.92 -5.54 -8.54
CA ILE A 70 -6.42 -6.84 -9.01
C ILE A 70 -5.53 -8.00 -8.51
N LYS A 71 -4.69 -7.81 -7.47
CA LYS A 71 -3.91 -8.94 -6.94
C LYS A 71 -4.84 -10.07 -6.49
N GLN A 72 -4.59 -11.29 -6.96
CA GLN A 72 -5.29 -12.46 -6.45
C GLN A 72 -4.99 -12.62 -4.95
N LYS A 73 -6.04 -12.82 -4.17
CA LYS A 73 -5.95 -13.03 -2.73
C LYS A 73 -5.37 -14.42 -2.48
N GLY A 74 -4.14 -14.50 -1.96
CA GLY A 74 -3.49 -15.77 -1.61
C GLY A 74 -1.96 -15.67 -1.58
N ARG A 75 -1.29 -16.72 -1.10
CA ARG A 75 0.15 -16.86 -1.31
C ARG A 75 0.39 -17.23 -2.77
N PRO A 76 1.36 -16.62 -3.47
CA PRO A 76 1.73 -17.06 -4.80
C PRO A 76 2.18 -18.52 -4.74
N ALA A 77 1.88 -19.28 -5.79
CA ALA A 77 2.31 -20.66 -5.94
C ALA A 77 3.84 -20.74 -5.84
N ARG A 78 4.36 -21.85 -5.32
CA ARG A 78 5.80 -22.03 -5.04
C ARG A 78 6.68 -21.74 -6.26
N ASP A 79 6.19 -22.03 -7.45
CA ASP A 79 6.93 -21.88 -8.71
C ASP A 79 7.02 -20.42 -9.18
N GLN A 80 6.02 -19.59 -8.87
CA GLN A 80 6.04 -18.15 -9.18
C GLN A 80 7.12 -17.40 -8.39
N ARG A 81 7.39 -17.85 -7.14
CA ARG A 81 8.47 -17.24 -6.32
C ARG A 81 9.86 -17.44 -6.93
N LYS A 82 10.10 -18.57 -7.62
CA LYS A 82 11.39 -18.82 -8.27
C LYS A 82 11.63 -17.87 -9.45
N ALA A 83 10.57 -17.48 -10.17
CA ALA A 83 10.65 -16.54 -11.29
C ALA A 83 10.85 -15.09 -10.84
N GLU A 84 10.22 -14.64 -9.74
CA GLU A 84 10.40 -13.27 -9.23
C GLU A 84 11.82 -13.01 -8.68
N ILE A 85 12.49 -14.04 -8.15
CA ILE A 85 13.86 -13.93 -7.63
C ILE A 85 14.87 -13.70 -8.77
N SER A 86 14.61 -14.18 -10.00
CA SER A 86 15.53 -13.97 -11.13
C SER A 86 15.42 -12.59 -11.78
N GLN A 87 14.28 -11.91 -11.64
CA GLN A 87 14.03 -10.57 -12.20
C GLN A 87 14.44 -9.42 -11.25
N GLY A 88 14.85 -9.75 -10.02
CA GLY A 88 15.16 -8.79 -8.95
C GLY A 88 16.66 -8.59 -8.66
N THR A 89 17.57 -8.98 -9.55
CA THR A 89 18.99 -8.65 -9.44
C THR A 89 19.32 -7.46 -10.34
N GLY A 90 19.06 -6.25 -9.82
CA GLY A 90 19.86 -5.10 -10.20
C GLY A 90 21.32 -5.39 -9.89
N GLU A 91 22.22 -4.97 -10.78
CA GLU A 91 23.66 -5.18 -10.74
C GLU A 91 24.23 -5.07 -9.31
N ARG A 92 24.87 -6.15 -8.86
CA ARG A 92 25.75 -6.11 -7.70
C ARG A 92 27.00 -5.34 -8.13
N ASP A 93 27.16 -4.16 -7.56
CA ASP A 93 28.35 -3.31 -7.70
C ASP A 93 29.62 -4.12 -7.30
N PRO A 94 30.58 -4.37 -8.20
CA PRO A 94 31.72 -5.26 -7.96
C PRO A 94 32.76 -4.72 -6.96
N ALA A 95 32.56 -3.51 -6.42
CA ALA A 95 33.51 -2.86 -5.52
C ALA A 95 33.46 -3.37 -4.05
N ALA A 96 32.41 -4.09 -3.65
CA ALA A 96 32.20 -4.48 -2.25
C ALA A 96 33.01 -5.72 -1.81
N GLU A 97 33.62 -6.48 -2.73
CA GLU A 97 34.25 -7.78 -2.43
C GLU A 97 35.74 -7.67 -2.01
N ARG A 98 36.28 -6.45 -1.89
CA ARG A 98 37.72 -6.22 -1.70
C ARG A 98 38.11 -5.63 -0.33
N ARG A 99 37.43 -6.02 0.74
CA ARG A 99 37.88 -5.76 2.12
C ARG A 99 37.83 -7.07 2.93
N LYS A 100 38.94 -7.81 2.85
CA LYS A 100 39.34 -8.80 3.86
C LYS A 100 40.12 -8.09 4.96
#